data_AF-A0A7W1QCW0-F1
#
_entry.id   AF-A0A7W1QCW0-F1
#
_cell.length_a   1.000
_cell.length_b   1.000
_cell.length_c   1.000
_cell.angle_alpha   90.00
_cell.angle_beta   90.00
_cell.angle_gamma   90.00
#
_symmetry.space_group_name_H-M   'P 1'
#
loop_
_entity.id
_entity.type
_entity.pdbx_description
1 polymer ?
#
loop_
_entity_poly.entity_id
_entity_poly.type
_entity_poly.pdbx_seq_one_letter_code
_entity_poly.pdbx_strand_id
1 'polypeptide(L)'
;MRRTVVIVAVTVTALLLQTTVFPELTLLGVKPELLYLVTVVFAALQGPAEGAVVGFVGGLAQDFMLNMPKGITALTLTILGYTVGLARQYIASPSPLLPAVLVALGTAGGV
;
A
#
# COMPACT_ATOMS: atom_id res chain seq x y z
N MET A 1 12.54 16.04 7.04
CA MET A 1 13.55 14.96 7.23
C MET A 1 13.02 13.79 8.06
N ARG A 2 12.59 13.96 9.31
CA ARG A 2 12.04 12.84 10.13
C ARG A 2 10.89 12.06 9.45
N ARG A 3 9.94 12.77 8.83
CA ARG A 3 8.75 12.17 8.18
C ARG A 3 9.10 11.28 6.98
N THR A 4 10.02 11.74 6.12
CA THR A 4 10.50 10.97 4.95
C THR A 4 11.22 9.70 5.37
N VAL A 5 12.05 9.76 6.43
CA VAL A 5 12.75 8.60 6.96
C VAL A 5 11.77 7.54 7.46
N VAL A 6 10.70 7.96 8.15
CA VAL A 6 9.65 7.03 8.61
C VAL A 6 8.94 6.36 7.44
N ILE A 7 8.57 7.13 6.40
CA ILE A 7 7.91 6.58 5.21
C ILE A 7 8.81 5.53 4.54
N VAL A 8 10.07 5.86 4.29
CA VAL A 8 11.02 4.94 3.66
C VAL A 8 11.22 3.70 4.52
N ALA A 9 11.40 3.85 5.84
CA ALA A 9 11.58 2.73 6.75
C ALA A 9 10.35 1.80 6.76
N VAL A 10 9.14 2.36 6.77
CA VAL A 10 7.88 1.58 6.75
C VAL A 10 7.74 0.84 5.42
N THR A 11 7.97 1.50 4.29
CA THR A 11 7.87 0.87 2.95
C THR A 11 8.89 -0.26 2.79
N VAL A 12 10.15 -0.03 3.20
CA VAL A 12 11.20 -1.06 3.14
C VAL A 12 10.88 -2.23 4.07
N THR A 13 10.42 -1.96 5.29
CA THR A 13 10.03 -3.02 6.24
C THR A 13 8.86 -3.84 5.71
N ALA A 14 7.86 -3.19 5.11
CA ALA A 14 6.71 -3.86 4.50
C ALA A 14 7.15 -4.78 3.34
N LEU A 15 8.04 -4.31 2.46
CA LEU A 15 8.59 -5.11 1.36
C LEU A 15 9.37 -6.33 1.87
N LEU A 16 10.21 -6.15 2.88
CA LEU A 16 10.99 -7.24 3.47
C LEU A 16 10.07 -8.28 4.11
N LEU A 17 9.08 -7.86 4.90
CA LEU A 17 8.09 -8.77 5.48
C LEU A 17 7.31 -9.51 4.40
N GLN A 18 6.85 -8.80 3.36
CA GLN A 18 6.07 -9.37 2.26
C GLN A 18 6.85 -10.43 1.45
N THR A 19 8.16 -10.24 1.30
CA THR A 19 9.04 -11.14 0.53
C THR A 19 9.62 -12.28 1.37
N THR A 20 9.73 -12.14 2.69
CA THR A 20 10.40 -13.14 3.55
C THR A 20 9.46 -13.91 4.47
N VAL A 21 8.43 -13.27 5.03
CA VAL A 21 7.54 -13.86 6.06
C VAL A 21 6.18 -14.25 5.50
N PHE A 22 5.62 -13.39 4.65
CA PHE A 22 4.29 -13.60 4.07
C PHE A 22 4.20 -14.48 2.80
N PRO A 23 5.27 -15.00 2.16
CA PRO A 23 5.10 -15.97 1.07
C PRO A 23 4.40 -17.27 1.52
N GLU A 24 4.61 -17.68 2.77
CA GLU A 24 4.04 -18.92 3.33
C GLU A 24 2.69 -18.70 4.04
N LEU A 25 2.36 -17.44 4.37
CA LEU A 25 1.09 -17.06 4.99
C LEU A 25 0.04 -16.73 3.92
N THR A 26 -0.66 -17.76 3.47
CA THR A 26 -1.91 -17.59 2.70
C THR A 26 -3.08 -17.49 3.67
N LEU A 27 -3.66 -16.30 3.80
CA LEU A 27 -4.89 -16.11 4.57
C LEU A 27 -6.08 -16.37 3.64
N LEU A 28 -6.79 -17.48 3.86
CA LEU A 28 -7.95 -17.87 3.04
C LEU A 28 -7.63 -18.00 1.53
N GLY A 29 -6.40 -18.37 1.17
CA GLY A 29 -5.94 -18.47 -0.22
C GLY A 29 -5.57 -17.12 -0.87
N VAL A 30 -5.69 -16.01 -0.14
CA VAL A 30 -5.29 -14.67 -0.58
C VAL A 30 -3.95 -14.29 0.06
N LYS A 31 -3.00 -13.80 -0.73
CA LYS A 31 -1.72 -13.32 -0.23
C LYS A 31 -1.86 -11.85 0.20
N PRO A 32 -1.64 -11.50 1.48
CA PRO A 32 -1.74 -10.11 1.92
C PRO A 32 -0.60 -9.27 1.32
N GLU A 33 -0.96 -8.29 0.50
CA GLU A 33 -0.03 -7.34 -0.10
C GLU A 33 0.19 -6.14 0.86
N LEU A 34 1.24 -6.20 1.68
CA LEU A 34 1.52 -5.18 2.71
C LEU A 34 1.76 -3.79 2.11
N LEU A 35 2.35 -3.72 0.91
CA LEU A 35 2.62 -2.46 0.23
C LEU A 35 1.32 -1.70 -0.13
N TYR A 36 0.28 -2.43 -0.49
CA TYR A 36 -1.05 -1.87 -0.75
C TYR A 36 -1.62 -1.30 0.55
N LEU A 37 -1.51 -2.04 1.65
CA LEU A 37 -1.96 -1.58 2.96
C LEU A 37 -1.27 -0.29 3.40
N VAL A 38 0.06 -0.22 3.28
CA VAL A 38 0.84 0.99 3.59
C VAL A 38 0.36 2.17 2.75
N THR A 39 0.16 1.97 1.45
CA THR A 39 -0.29 3.00 0.52
C THR A 39 -1.67 3.54 0.90
N VAL A 40 -2.64 2.66 1.19
CA VAL A 40 -3.99 3.04 1.62
C VAL A 40 -3.97 3.81 2.94
N VAL A 41 -3.21 3.34 3.94
CA VAL A 41 -3.11 4.00 5.24
C VAL A 41 -2.50 5.40 5.10
N PHE A 42 -1.39 5.52 4.36
CA PHE A 42 -0.75 6.82 4.13
C PHE A 42 -1.66 7.78 3.34
N ALA A 43 -2.35 7.29 2.32
CA ALA A 43 -3.32 8.07 1.55
C ALA A 43 -4.47 8.57 2.43
N ALA A 44 -5.05 7.70 3.25
CA ALA A 44 -6.14 8.06 4.16
C ALA A 44 -5.70 9.07 5.24
N LEU A 45 -4.46 8.99 5.72
CA LEU A 45 -3.95 9.90 6.75
C LEU A 45 -3.47 11.25 6.19
N GLN A 46 -2.76 11.22 5.06
CA GLN A 46 -1.98 12.37 4.55
C GLN A 46 -2.58 13.00 3.28
N GLY A 47 -3.55 12.35 2.64
CA GLY A 47 -4.25 12.85 1.46
C GLY A 47 -3.71 12.33 0.12
N PRO A 48 -4.28 12.82 -1.00
CA PRO A 48 -4.12 12.20 -2.33
C PRO A 48 -2.71 12.33 -2.90
N ALA A 49 -2.06 13.49 -2.76
CA ALA A 49 -0.72 13.71 -3.29
C ALA A 49 0.33 12.82 -2.60
N GLU A 50 0.29 12.76 -1.26
CA GLU A 50 1.20 11.93 -0.47
C GLU A 50 0.94 10.43 -0.71
N GLY A 51 -0.34 10.02 -0.78
CA GLY A 51 -0.72 8.65 -1.11
C GLY A 51 -0.22 8.22 -2.49
N ALA A 52 -0.35 9.07 -3.51
CA ALA A 52 0.16 8.81 -4.85
C ALA A 52 1.68 8.66 -4.88
N VAL A 53 2.43 9.52 -4.18
CA VAL A 53 3.89 9.45 -4.12
C VAL A 53 4.37 8.18 -3.40
N VAL A 54 3.78 7.86 -2.25
CA VAL A 54 4.12 6.65 -1.49
C VAL A 54 3.80 5.40 -2.31
N GLY A 55 2.64 5.36 -2.97
CA GLY A 55 2.23 4.26 -3.83
C GLY A 55 3.14 4.10 -5.06
N PHE A 56 3.51 5.20 -5.72
CA PHE A 56 4.43 5.17 -6.85
C PHE A 56 5.80 4.62 -6.44
N VAL A 57 6.42 5.20 -5.40
CA VAL A 57 7.76 4.83 -4.96
C VAL A 57 7.78 3.38 -4.43
N GLY A 58 6.78 3.00 -3.65
CA GLY A 58 6.64 1.63 -3.16
C GLY A 58 6.43 0.64 -4.29
N GLY A 59 5.50 0.92 -5.20
CA GLY A 59 5.18 0.03 -6.32
C GLY A 59 6.33 -0.09 -7.30
N LEU A 60 7.08 0.99 -7.53
CA LEU A 60 8.29 0.96 -8.34
C LEU A 60 9.38 0.09 -7.68
N ALA A 61 9.54 0.18 -6.35
CA ALA A 61 10.44 -0.69 -5.62
C ALA A 61 10.03 -2.17 -5.73
N GLN A 62 8.74 -2.48 -5.62
CA GLN A 62 8.21 -3.83 -5.82
C GLN A 62 8.44 -4.34 -7.25
N ASP A 63 8.17 -3.51 -8.26
CA ASP A 63 8.37 -3.83 -9.68
C ASP A 63 9.85 -4.10 -10.04
N PHE A 64 10.80 -3.50 -9.31
CA PHE A 64 12.23 -3.77 -9.50
C PHE A 64 12.74 -4.97 -8.70
N MET A 65 12.15 -5.27 -7.54
CA MET A 65 12.57 -6.38 -6.68
C MET A 65 11.95 -7.72 -7.08
N LEU A 66 10.72 -7.71 -7.57
CA LEU A 66 10.01 -8.88 -8.08
C LEU A 66 10.13 -8.88 -9.61
N ASN A 67 10.35 -10.03 -10.25
CA ASN A 67 10.45 -10.18 -11.72
C ASN A 67 9.12 -9.92 -12.47
N MET A 68 8.34 -8.93 -12.03
CA MET A 68 7.06 -8.49 -12.58
C MET A 68 7.27 -7.52 -13.76
N PRO A 69 6.25 -7.32 -14.61
CA PRO A 69 6.27 -6.25 -15.62
C PRO A 69 6.52 -4.89 -14.95
N LYS A 70 7.66 -4.27 -15.26
CA LYS A 70 8.12 -3.05 -14.61
C LYS A 70 7.11 -1.91 -14.82
N GLY A 71 6.67 -1.28 -13.72
CA GLY A 71 5.85 -0.07 -13.74
C GLY A 71 4.35 -0.30 -13.54
N ILE A 72 3.84 -1.54 -13.66
CA ILE A 72 2.41 -1.82 -13.48
C ILE A 72 2.00 -1.65 -12.02
N THR A 73 2.78 -2.18 -11.07
CA THR A 73 2.48 -2.04 -9.65
C THR A 73 2.63 -0.59 -9.22
N ALA A 74 3.67 0.10 -9.71
CA ALA A 74 3.85 1.55 -9.50
C ALA A 74 2.61 2.34 -9.93
N LEU A 75 2.11 2.14 -11.15
CA LEU A 75 0.94 2.86 -11.65
C LEU A 75 -0.32 2.52 -10.84
N THR A 76 -0.53 1.24 -10.54
CA THR A 76 -1.69 0.74 -9.78
C THR A 76 -1.75 1.39 -8.40
N LEU A 77 -0.63 1.34 -7.66
CA LEU A 77 -0.55 1.93 -6.32
C LEU A 77 -0.61 3.44 -6.33
N THR A 78 -0.13 4.11 -7.39
CA THR A 78 -0.28 5.56 -7.54
C THR A 78 -1.74 5.95 -7.65
N ILE A 79 -2.50 5.28 -8.54
CA ILE A 79 -3.93 5.54 -8.74
C ILE A 79 -4.72 5.21 -7.47
N LEU A 80 -4.41 4.07 -6.84
CA LEU A 80 -5.05 3.64 -5.61
C LEU A 80 -4.78 4.61 -4.45
N GLY A 81 -3.53 5.02 -4.25
CA GLY A 81 -3.16 6.01 -3.24
C GLY A 81 -3.82 7.38 -3.48
N TYR A 82 -3.89 7.83 -4.73
CA TYR A 82 -4.55 9.09 -5.07
C TYR A 82 -6.06 9.04 -4.80
N THR A 83 -6.73 7.98 -5.26
CA THR A 83 -8.19 7.81 -5.12
C THR A 83 -8.61 7.64 -3.65
N VAL A 84 -7.89 6.83 -2.88
CA VAL A 84 -8.11 6.69 -1.43
C VAL A 84 -7.87 8.02 -0.72
N GLY A 85 -6.83 8.76 -1.10
CA GLY A 85 -6.54 10.06 -0.50
C GLY A 85 -7.59 11.12 -0.83
N LEU A 86 -8.24 11.07 -2.01
CA LEU A 86 -9.41 11.90 -2.32
C LEU A 86 -10.60 11.55 -1.43
N ALA A 87 -10.77 10.27 -1.13
CA ALA A 87 -11.82 9.78 -0.24
C ALA A 87 -11.55 10.08 1.24
N ARG A 88 -10.36 10.58 1.61
CA ARG A 88 -9.99 10.96 3.00
C ARG A 88 -11.04 11.79 3.71
N GLN A 89 -11.65 12.76 3.03
CA GLN A 89 -12.68 13.63 3.60
C GLN A 89 -13.96 12.87 4.00
N TYR A 90 -14.21 11.71 3.39
CA TYR A 90 -15.32 10.80 3.70
C TYR A 90 -14.90 9.67 4.65
N ILE A 91 -13.61 9.34 4.73
CA ILE A 91 -13.02 8.27 5.57
C ILE A 91 -12.64 8.80 6.97
N ALA A 92 -13.03 10.02 7.34
CA ALA A 92 -12.64 10.69 8.60
C ALA A 92 -13.26 10.07 9.88
N SER A 93 -13.14 8.76 10.06
CA SER A 93 -13.31 8.05 11.33
C SER A 93 -11.92 7.75 11.92
N PRO A 94 -11.68 7.99 13.23
CA PRO A 94 -10.35 7.92 13.83
C PRO A 94 -9.69 6.52 13.88
N SER A 95 -10.40 5.45 13.51
CA SER A 95 -9.91 4.07 13.67
C SER A 95 -9.21 3.52 12.42
N PRO A 96 -8.00 2.95 12.53
CA PRO A 96 -7.27 2.29 11.42
C PRO A 96 -7.93 1.01 10.88
N LEU A 97 -9.06 0.59 11.46
CA LEU A 97 -9.87 -0.54 10.99
C LEU A 97 -10.44 -0.33 9.58
N LEU A 98 -10.84 0.90 9.23
CA LEU A 98 -11.43 1.20 7.92
C LEU A 98 -10.44 0.95 6.76
N PRO A 99 -9.22 1.51 6.79
CA PRO A 99 -8.18 1.18 5.82
C PRO A 99 -7.89 -0.33 5.72
N ALA A 100 -7.86 -1.03 6.86
CA ALA A 100 -7.60 -2.47 6.88
C ALA A 100 -8.72 -3.28 6.19
N VAL A 101 -9.99 -2.92 6.43
CA VAL A 101 -11.14 -3.57 5.77
C VAL A 101 -11.16 -3.27 4.27
N LEU A 102 -10.89 -2.02 3.86
CA LEU A 102 -10.85 -1.66 2.44
C LEU A 102 -9.75 -2.42 1.69
N VAL A 103 -8.57 -2.55 2.29
CA VAL A 103 -7.48 -3.34 1.73
C VAL A 103 -7.89 -4.82 1.64
N ALA A 104 -8.42 -5.40 2.73
CA ALA A 104 -8.84 -6.79 2.75
C ALA A 104 -9.90 -7.10 1.68
N LEU A 105 -10.86 -6.19 1.46
CA LEU A 105 -11.85 -6.31 0.39
C LEU A 105 -11.24 -6.20 -1.00
N GLY A 106 -10.30 -5.27 -1.21
CA GLY A 106 -9.57 -5.16 -2.47
C GLY A 106 -8.79 -6.43 -2.80
N THR A 107 -8.02 -6.94 -1.83
CA THR A 107 -7.21 -8.14 -2.02
C THR A 107 -8.07 -9.40 -2.21
N ALA A 108 -9.21 -9.51 -1.53
CA ALA A 108 -10.17 -10.61 -1.74
C ALA A 108 -10.87 -10.57 -3.11
N GLY A 109 -10.99 -9.37 -3.71
CA GLY A 109 -11.53 -9.17 -5.05
C GLY A 109 -10.59 -9.60 -6.18
N GLY A 110 -9.35 -9.98 -5.87
CA GLY A 110 -8.34 -10.39 -6.86
C GLY A 110 -7.73 -9.22 -7.63
N VAL A 111 -7.78 -8.00 -7.07
CA VAL A 111 -7.15 -6.77 -7.60
C VAL A 111 -5.99 -6.35 -6.70
#